data_AF-A0A7S1CZY5-F1
#
_entry.id   AF-A0A7S1CZY5-F1
#
_cell.length_a   1.000
_cell.length_b   1.000
_cell.length_c   1.000
_cell.angle_alpha   90.00
_cell.angle_beta   90.00
_cell.angle_gamma   90.00
#
_symmetry.space_group_name_H-M   'P 1'
#
loop_
_entity.id
_entity.type
_entity.pdbx_description
1 polymer ?
#
loop_
_entity_poly.entity_id
_entity_poly.type
_entity_poly.pdbx_seq_one_letter_code
_entity_poly.pdbx_strand_id
1 'polypeptide(L)'
;RQFESTIQDDVVVMSELRKLCWNGVPPVHRAQAWKIMLGYVPVNSSRRCTTIDRKRAEYREAIRQHYDIDDDTRTLQEQETLRQVLVDVPRTAPEVGLFRNDRIRRSLSRLLYIWAMRHPASSYVQGINDLATPLIIVFLGEYFPGRDVMDGSIMKEVS
;
A
#
# COMPACT_ATOMS: atom_id res chain seq x y z
N ARG A 1 2.47 22.37 13.40
CA ARG A 1 2.13 23.70 12.85
C ARG A 1 2.76 23.93 11.47
N GLN A 2 4.10 24.01 11.32
CA GLN A 2 4.70 24.21 9.99
C GLN A 2 4.42 23.07 9.00
N PHE A 3 4.60 21.81 9.42
CA PHE A 3 4.33 20.63 8.56
C PHE A 3 2.87 20.59 8.06
N GLU A 4 1.94 20.84 8.96
CA GLU A 4 0.51 20.84 8.68
C GLU A 4 0.14 21.95 7.69
N SER A 5 0.65 23.16 7.89
CA SER A 5 0.46 24.27 6.93
C SER A 5 0.95 23.88 5.53
N THR A 6 2.17 23.34 5.41
CA THR A 6 2.75 22.98 4.11
C THR A 6 1.98 21.87 3.40
N ILE A 7 1.40 20.90 4.12
CA ILE A 7 0.70 19.76 3.49
C ILE A 7 -0.76 20.08 3.11
N GLN A 8 -1.34 21.07 3.80
CA GLN A 8 -2.70 21.57 3.58
C GLN A 8 -2.76 22.67 2.51
N ASP A 9 -1.62 23.24 2.10
CA ASP A 9 -1.56 24.19 0.99
C ASP A 9 -2.19 23.62 -0.30
N ASP A 10 -2.83 24.50 -1.06
CA ASP A 10 -3.46 24.16 -2.34
C ASP A 10 -2.48 23.54 -3.32
N VAL A 11 -1.23 24.01 -3.30
CA VAL A 11 -0.13 23.46 -4.06
C VAL A 11 1.07 23.27 -3.13
N VAL A 12 1.36 22.00 -2.82
CA VAL A 12 2.47 21.65 -1.92
C VAL A 12 3.81 21.87 -2.60
N VAL A 13 4.65 22.70 -1.97
CA VAL A 13 6.01 22.96 -2.44
C VAL A 13 6.92 21.79 -2.04
N MET A 14 7.32 20.99 -3.03
CA MET A 14 8.08 19.75 -2.79
C MET A 14 9.44 19.95 -2.13
N SER A 15 10.13 21.07 -2.36
CA SER A 15 11.41 21.36 -1.69
C SER A 15 11.23 21.52 -0.18
N GLU A 16 10.17 22.21 0.24
CA GLU A 16 9.87 22.44 1.65
C GLU A 16 9.35 21.17 2.32
N LEU A 17 8.46 20.43 1.66
CA LEU A 17 8.01 19.13 2.17
C LEU A 17 9.18 18.17 2.38
N ARG A 18 10.14 18.09 1.44
CA ARG A 18 11.34 17.25 1.59
C ARG A 18 12.18 17.63 2.79
N LYS A 19 12.44 18.93 2.99
CA LYS A 19 13.20 19.44 4.15
C LYS A 19 12.51 19.07 5.47
N LEU A 20 11.20 19.21 5.53
CA LEU A 20 10.42 18.87 6.72
C LEU A 20 10.41 17.35 6.98
N CYS A 21 10.20 16.55 5.94
CA CYS A 21 10.23 15.09 6.03
C CYS A 21 11.60 14.53 6.44
N TRP A 22 12.71 15.23 6.11
CA TRP A 22 14.07 14.82 6.46
C TRP A 22 14.27 14.66 7.97
N ASN A 23 13.61 15.50 8.77
CA ASN A 23 13.67 15.44 10.23
C ASN A 23 12.66 14.47 10.85
N GLY A 24 11.98 13.67 10.02
CA GLY A 24 10.92 12.76 10.42
C GLY A 24 9.52 13.34 10.23
N VAL A 25 8.57 12.46 9.91
CA VAL A 25 7.18 12.83 9.67
C VAL A 25 6.31 12.50 10.90
N PRO A 26 5.56 13.48 11.45
CA PRO A 26 4.61 13.22 12.52
C PRO A 26 3.61 12.11 12.13
N PRO A 27 3.26 11.17 13.05
CA PRO A 27 2.40 10.04 12.72
C PRO A 27 1.10 10.41 11.99
N VAL A 28 0.43 11.49 12.45
CA VAL A 28 -0.84 11.98 11.89
C VAL A 28 -0.74 12.45 10.43
N HIS A 29 0.44 12.84 9.97
CA HIS A 29 0.65 13.31 8.60
C HIS A 29 1.42 12.31 7.72
N ARG A 30 1.85 11.17 8.29
CA ARG A 30 2.76 10.24 7.61
C ARG A 30 2.18 9.67 6.33
N ALA A 31 0.92 9.22 6.38
CA ALA A 31 0.24 8.68 5.21
C ALA A 31 0.17 9.70 4.07
N GLN A 32 -0.32 10.90 4.35
CA GLN A 32 -0.45 11.95 3.33
C GLN A 32 0.91 12.38 2.77
N ALA A 33 1.90 12.58 3.65
CA ALA A 33 3.26 12.96 3.23
C ALA A 33 3.87 11.90 2.32
N TRP A 34 3.76 10.63 2.67
CA TRP A 34 4.27 9.52 1.86
C TRP A 34 3.57 9.42 0.52
N LYS A 35 2.24 9.58 0.47
CA LYS A 35 1.49 9.58 -0.80
C LYS A 35 1.97 10.70 -1.73
N ILE A 36 2.28 11.88 -1.21
CA ILE A 36 2.80 13.01 -2.03
C ILE A 36 4.25 12.74 -2.44
N MET A 37 5.11 12.35 -1.49
CA MET A 37 6.54 12.11 -1.72
C MET A 37 6.82 10.99 -2.73
N LEU A 38 6.00 9.94 -2.70
CA LEU A 38 6.06 8.83 -3.66
C LEU A 38 5.39 9.15 -5.01
N GLY A 39 4.86 10.38 -5.18
CA GLY A 39 4.11 10.76 -6.39
C GLY A 39 2.80 10.00 -6.59
N TYR A 40 2.28 9.35 -5.53
CA TYR A 40 1.03 8.62 -5.60
C TYR A 40 -0.16 9.57 -5.76
N VAL A 41 -0.17 10.69 -5.03
CA VAL A 41 -1.14 11.79 -5.18
C VAL A 41 -0.44 13.08 -5.64
N PRO A 42 -1.12 13.94 -6.43
CA PRO A 42 -0.54 15.18 -6.90
C PRO A 42 -0.32 16.19 -5.78
N VAL A 43 0.67 17.07 -5.98
CA VAL A 43 0.95 18.22 -5.09
C VAL A 43 -0.23 19.18 -4.99
N ASN A 44 -1.00 19.32 -6.08
CA ASN A 44 -2.20 20.14 -6.15
C ASN A 44 -3.38 19.42 -5.47
N SER A 45 -3.90 20.01 -4.39
CA SER A 45 -4.97 19.47 -3.54
C SER A 45 -6.24 19.15 -4.32
N SER A 46 -6.66 20.05 -5.23
CA SER A 46 -7.90 19.94 -6.01
C SER A 46 -7.96 18.68 -6.88
N ARG A 47 -6.79 18.17 -7.31
CA ARG A 47 -6.69 16.98 -8.17
C ARG A 47 -6.54 15.67 -7.41
N ARG A 48 -6.36 15.71 -6.08
CA ARG A 48 -6.05 14.51 -5.27
C ARG A 48 -7.21 13.52 -5.29
N CYS A 49 -8.44 13.99 -5.06
CA CYS A 49 -9.63 13.13 -5.01
C CYS A 49 -9.83 12.36 -6.32
N THR A 50 -9.90 13.06 -7.45
CA THR A 50 -10.04 12.46 -8.78
C THR A 50 -8.91 11.49 -9.11
N THR A 51 -7.66 11.81 -8.73
CA THR A 51 -6.52 10.92 -8.97
C THR A 51 -6.64 9.63 -8.15
N ILE A 52 -7.04 9.74 -6.88
CA ILE A 52 -7.23 8.58 -5.99
C ILE A 52 -8.35 7.70 -6.54
N ASP A 53 -9.48 8.27 -6.93
CA ASP A 53 -10.63 7.51 -7.42
C ASP A 53 -10.30 6.77 -8.72
N ARG A 54 -9.61 7.43 -9.66
CA ARG A 54 -9.11 6.79 -10.88
C ARG A 54 -8.16 5.63 -10.55
N LYS A 55 -7.16 5.85 -9.70
CA LYS A 55 -6.19 4.78 -9.33
C LYS A 55 -6.86 3.61 -8.60
N ARG A 56 -7.87 3.87 -7.77
CA ARG A 56 -8.68 2.84 -7.11
C ARG A 56 -9.51 2.06 -8.11
N ALA A 57 -10.11 2.72 -9.10
CA ALA A 57 -10.84 2.05 -10.18
C ALA A 57 -9.92 1.16 -11.02
N GLU A 58 -8.73 1.64 -11.38
CA GLU A 58 -7.70 0.86 -12.10
C GLU A 58 -7.25 -0.37 -11.31
N TYR A 59 -7.05 -0.23 -9.99
CA TYR A 59 -6.72 -1.37 -9.14
C TYR A 59 -7.86 -2.39 -9.08
N ARG A 60 -9.13 -1.96 -8.96
CA ARG A 60 -10.29 -2.87 -9.00
C ARG A 60 -10.42 -3.59 -10.33
N GLU A 61 -10.10 -2.93 -11.42
CA GLU A 61 -10.08 -3.57 -12.73
C GLU A 61 -8.96 -4.60 -12.83
N ALA A 62 -7.74 -4.27 -12.37
CA ALA A 62 -6.64 -5.23 -12.34
C ALA A 62 -6.94 -6.47 -11.47
N ILE A 63 -7.72 -6.32 -10.40
CA ILE A 63 -8.21 -7.46 -9.60
C ILE A 63 -9.05 -8.39 -10.48
N ARG A 64 -10.06 -7.86 -11.19
CA ARG A 64 -10.93 -8.66 -12.06
C ARG A 64 -10.16 -9.33 -13.20
N GLN A 65 -9.18 -8.64 -13.77
CA GLN A 65 -8.43 -9.14 -14.93
C GLN A 65 -7.40 -10.22 -14.59
N HIS A 66 -6.81 -10.16 -13.39
CA HIS A 66 -5.66 -11.03 -13.05
C HIS A 66 -5.89 -11.92 -11.84
N TYR A 67 -6.60 -11.44 -10.82
CA TYR A 67 -6.71 -12.11 -9.52
C TYR A 67 -8.01 -12.92 -9.39
N ASP A 68 -9.15 -12.33 -9.73
CA ASP A 68 -10.47 -12.97 -9.68
C ASP A 68 -10.80 -13.68 -11.00
N ILE A 69 -9.90 -14.58 -11.42
CA ILE A 69 -10.03 -15.43 -12.60
C ILE A 69 -9.92 -16.90 -12.21
N ASP A 70 -10.48 -17.80 -13.02
CA ASP A 70 -10.41 -19.24 -12.79
C ASP A 70 -8.96 -19.75 -12.91
N ASP A 71 -8.56 -20.67 -12.04
CA ASP A 71 -7.18 -21.18 -12.03
C ASP A 71 -6.77 -21.85 -13.34
N ASP A 72 -7.72 -22.48 -14.05
CA ASP A 72 -7.49 -23.09 -15.36
C ASP A 72 -7.16 -22.07 -16.46
N THR A 73 -7.46 -20.79 -16.24
CA THR A 73 -7.11 -19.71 -17.18
C THR A 73 -5.70 -19.18 -17.00
N ARG A 74 -5.07 -19.45 -15.85
CA ARG A 74 -3.70 -19.01 -15.56
C ARG A 74 -2.70 -19.87 -16.30
N THR A 75 -1.71 -19.22 -16.90
CA THR A 75 -0.53 -19.91 -17.42
C THR A 75 0.28 -20.55 -16.29
N LEU A 76 1.12 -21.54 -16.63
CA LEU A 76 2.00 -22.20 -15.65
C LEU A 76 2.90 -21.21 -14.90
N GLN A 77 3.37 -20.17 -15.58
CA GLN A 77 4.20 -19.13 -14.97
C GLN A 77 3.43 -18.28 -13.97
N GLU A 78 2.16 -17.95 -14.26
CA GLU A 78 1.30 -17.20 -13.36
C GLU A 78 0.92 -18.02 -12.13
N GLN A 79 0.63 -19.32 -12.30
CA GLN A 79 0.39 -20.24 -11.19
C GLN A 79 1.62 -20.35 -10.27
N GLU A 80 2.81 -20.49 -10.84
CA GLU A 80 4.06 -20.54 -10.07
C GLU A 80 4.33 -19.21 -9.33
N THR A 81 4.06 -18.07 -9.98
CA THR A 81 4.17 -16.74 -9.36
C THR A 81 3.20 -16.61 -8.18
N LEU A 82 1.94 -17.03 -8.35
CA LEU A 82 0.94 -17.03 -7.28
C LEU A 82 1.38 -17.92 -6.12
N ARG A 83 1.86 -19.12 -6.42
CA ARG A 83 2.36 -20.08 -5.42
C ARG A 83 3.49 -19.47 -4.58
N GLN A 84 4.46 -18.80 -5.21
CA GLN A 84 5.55 -18.13 -4.50
C GLN A 84 5.02 -17.03 -3.57
N VAL A 85 4.14 -16.17 -4.06
CA VAL A 85 3.50 -15.13 -3.23
C VAL A 85 2.78 -15.74 -2.02
N LEU A 86 2.00 -16.81 -2.23
CA LEU A 86 1.25 -17.48 -1.16
C LEU A 86 2.15 -18.14 -0.10
N VAL A 87 3.35 -18.58 -0.48
CA VAL A 87 4.35 -19.13 0.46
C VAL A 87 5.07 -18.01 1.23
N ASP A 88 5.28 -16.84 0.64
CA ASP A 88 6.02 -15.73 1.25
C ASP A 88 5.15 -14.87 2.18
N VAL A 89 3.88 -14.64 1.82
CA VAL A 89 3.00 -13.76 2.58
C VAL A 89 2.86 -14.15 4.06
N PRO A 90 2.67 -15.42 4.45
CA PRO A 90 2.60 -15.80 5.85
C PRO A 90 3.91 -15.56 6.62
N ARG A 91 5.04 -15.46 5.92
CA ARG A 91 6.39 -15.24 6.45
C ARG A 91 6.82 -13.77 6.43
N THR A 92 6.00 -12.88 5.89
CA THR A 92 6.27 -11.44 5.80
C THR A 92 6.03 -10.76 7.15
N ALA A 93 7.04 -10.04 7.67
CA ALA A 93 6.99 -9.32 8.96
C ALA A 93 6.32 -10.13 10.11
N PRO A 94 6.80 -11.35 10.41
CA PRO A 94 6.12 -12.28 11.32
C PRO A 94 6.03 -11.76 12.77
N GLU A 95 6.91 -10.83 13.15
CA GLU A 95 6.93 -10.12 14.42
C GLU A 95 5.79 -9.10 14.57
N VAL A 96 5.23 -8.61 13.45
CA VAL A 96 4.17 -7.61 13.45
C VAL A 96 2.80 -8.30 13.44
N GLY A 97 2.04 -8.13 14.52
CA GLY A 97 0.73 -8.77 14.72
C GLY A 97 -0.27 -8.54 13.58
N LEU A 98 -0.23 -7.37 12.94
CA LEU A 98 -1.05 -7.01 11.78
C LEU A 98 -0.95 -8.03 10.63
N PHE A 99 0.26 -8.53 10.33
CA PHE A 99 0.49 -9.45 9.20
C PHE A 99 0.12 -10.90 9.51
N ARG A 100 -0.30 -11.19 10.75
CA ARG A 100 -0.91 -12.47 11.12
C ARG A 100 -2.41 -12.51 10.79
N ASN A 101 -3.03 -11.36 10.54
CA ASN A 101 -4.45 -11.27 10.19
C ASN A 101 -4.71 -11.72 8.74
N ASP A 102 -5.68 -12.62 8.55
CA ASP A 102 -5.98 -13.19 7.22
C ASP A 102 -6.48 -12.16 6.21
N ARG A 103 -7.17 -11.10 6.63
CA ARG A 103 -7.61 -10.02 5.73
C ARG A 103 -6.42 -9.24 5.20
N ILE A 104 -5.41 -9.01 6.04
CA ILE A 104 -4.15 -8.37 5.64
C ILE A 104 -3.35 -9.30 4.72
N ARG A 105 -3.22 -10.60 5.06
CA ARG A 105 -2.55 -11.59 4.20
C ARG A 105 -3.19 -11.72 2.82
N ARG A 106 -4.52 -11.80 2.74
CA ARG A 106 -5.24 -11.81 1.45
C ARG A 106 -4.99 -10.52 0.66
N SER A 107 -5.02 -9.37 1.33
CA SER A 107 -4.77 -8.07 0.68
C SER A 107 -3.33 -7.95 0.17
N LEU A 108 -2.35 -8.42 0.95
CA LEU A 108 -0.94 -8.44 0.56
C LEU A 108 -0.70 -9.42 -0.60
N SER A 109 -1.28 -10.62 -0.55
CA SER A 109 -1.18 -11.62 -1.63
C SER A 109 -1.69 -11.05 -2.95
N ARG A 110 -2.88 -10.43 -2.93
CA ARG A 110 -3.48 -9.79 -4.09
C ARG A 110 -2.64 -8.62 -4.60
N LEU A 111 -2.10 -7.79 -3.69
CA LEU A 111 -1.22 -6.68 -4.05
C LEU A 111 0.04 -7.17 -4.79
N LEU A 112 0.75 -8.13 -4.20
CA LEU A 112 2.02 -8.65 -4.74
C LEU A 112 1.81 -9.38 -6.06
N TYR A 113 0.76 -10.20 -6.15
CA TYR A 113 0.45 -10.91 -7.38
C TYR A 113 0.08 -9.95 -8.52
N ILE A 114 -0.83 -8.99 -8.29
CA ILE A 114 -1.18 -8.00 -9.31
C ILE A 114 0.04 -7.17 -9.72
N TRP A 115 0.90 -6.83 -8.77
CA TRP A 115 2.15 -6.13 -9.08
C TRP A 115 3.03 -6.97 -10.02
N ALA A 116 3.20 -8.27 -9.74
CA ALA A 116 3.98 -9.17 -10.59
C ALA A 116 3.41 -9.30 -12.01
N MET A 117 2.09 -9.44 -12.15
CA MET A 117 1.41 -9.53 -13.45
C MET A 117 1.60 -8.27 -14.30
N ARG A 118 1.69 -7.11 -13.66
CA ARG A 118 1.91 -5.83 -14.35
C ARG A 118 3.39 -5.54 -14.66
N HIS A 119 4.31 -6.34 -14.14
CA HIS A 119 5.75 -6.18 -14.33
C HIS A 119 6.40 -7.51 -14.76
N PRO A 120 6.03 -8.06 -15.94
CA PRO A 120 6.42 -9.42 -16.35
C PRO A 120 7.93 -9.61 -16.48
N ALA A 121 8.68 -8.54 -16.75
CA ALA A 121 10.15 -8.59 -16.82
C ALA A 121 10.82 -8.86 -15.46
N SER A 122 10.19 -8.44 -14.35
CA SER A 122 10.66 -8.69 -13.00
C SER A 122 9.97 -9.89 -12.37
N SER A 123 8.66 -10.05 -12.61
CA SER A 123 7.77 -10.95 -11.88
C SER A 123 7.89 -10.76 -10.36
N TYR A 124 7.31 -11.66 -9.57
CA TYR A 124 7.51 -11.66 -8.13
C TYR A 124 8.94 -12.09 -7.78
N VAL A 125 9.60 -11.33 -6.91
CA VAL A 125 10.90 -11.65 -6.34
C VAL A 125 10.81 -11.48 -4.82
N GLN A 126 11.32 -12.47 -4.08
CA GLN A 126 11.38 -12.41 -2.62
C GLN A 126 12.09 -11.11 -2.16
N GLY A 127 11.48 -10.41 -1.20
CA GLY A 127 11.90 -9.09 -0.73
C GLY A 127 10.95 -7.97 -1.16
N ILE A 128 10.20 -8.14 -2.27
CA ILE A 128 9.17 -7.16 -2.66
C ILE A 128 8.01 -7.14 -1.67
N ASN A 129 7.71 -8.30 -1.06
CA ASN A 129 6.76 -8.41 0.06
C ASN A 129 7.13 -7.48 1.22
N ASP A 130 8.42 -7.34 1.55
CA ASP A 130 8.89 -6.51 2.65
C ASP A 130 8.74 -5.01 2.34
N LEU A 131 8.91 -4.59 1.08
CA LEU A 131 8.68 -3.21 0.64
C LEU A 131 7.21 -2.78 0.78
N ALA A 132 6.27 -3.73 0.68
CA ALA A 132 4.85 -3.44 0.86
C ALA A 132 4.47 -3.23 2.34
N THR A 133 5.26 -3.77 3.28
CA THR A 133 4.92 -3.74 4.71
C THR A 133 4.81 -2.32 5.29
N PRO A 134 5.78 -1.40 5.13
CA PRO A 134 5.64 -0.05 5.67
C PRO A 134 4.52 0.72 5.00
N LEU A 135 4.23 0.47 3.71
CA LEU A 135 3.13 1.12 3.01
C LEU A 135 1.77 0.72 3.61
N ILE A 136 1.57 -0.57 3.87
CA ILE A 136 0.34 -1.08 4.49
C ILE A 136 0.16 -0.48 5.88
N ILE A 137 1.19 -0.52 6.74
CA ILE A 137 1.12 0.03 8.10
C ILE A 137 0.81 1.52 8.06
N VAL A 138 1.57 2.30 7.28
CA VAL A 138 1.45 3.77 7.24
C VAL A 138 0.10 4.19 6.68
N PHE A 139 -0.38 3.56 5.62
CA PHE A 139 -1.66 3.94 5.01
C PHE A 139 -2.88 3.43 5.77
N LEU A 140 -2.77 2.30 6.47
CA LEU A 140 -3.83 1.83 7.35
C LEU A 140 -3.98 2.75 8.57
N GLY A 141 -2.85 3.22 9.14
CA GLY A 141 -2.85 4.11 10.30
C GLY A 141 -3.61 5.43 10.09
N GLU A 142 -3.78 5.89 8.85
CA GLU A 142 -4.61 7.05 8.52
C GLU A 142 -6.09 6.87 8.92
N TYR A 143 -6.59 5.64 8.86
CA TYR A 143 -7.98 5.31 9.19
C TYR A 143 -8.21 5.06 10.69
N PHE A 144 -7.13 4.94 11.48
CA PHE A 144 -7.19 4.69 12.91
C PHE A 144 -6.31 5.68 13.70
N PRO A 145 -6.66 6.98 13.71
CA PRO A 145 -5.84 8.01 14.34
C PRO A 145 -5.63 7.73 15.83
N GLY A 146 -4.38 7.78 16.29
CA GLY A 146 -4.02 7.57 17.70
C GLY A 146 -4.07 6.12 18.18
N ARG A 147 -4.37 5.15 17.30
CA ARG A 147 -4.36 3.72 17.61
C ARG A 147 -3.09 3.09 17.01
N ASP A 148 -2.54 2.11 17.71
CA ASP A 148 -1.52 1.25 17.12
C ASP A 148 -2.18 0.23 16.18
N VAL A 149 -1.75 0.21 14.92
CA VAL A 149 -2.23 -0.74 13.92
C VAL A 149 -1.35 -1.98 13.82
N MET A 150 -0.12 -1.93 14.35
CA MET A 150 0.88 -2.99 14.19
C MET A 150 0.54 -4.25 14.98
N ASP A 151 -0.20 -4.13 16.09
CA ASP A 151 -0.65 -5.26 16.90
C ASP A 151 -1.70 -6.15 16.18
N GLY A 152 -2.37 -5.61 15.16
CA GLY A 152 -3.46 -6.26 14.43
C GLY A 152 -4.79 -6.36 15.19
N SER A 153 -4.88 -5.86 16.42
CA SER A 153 -6.10 -5.92 17.25
C SER A 153 -7.25 -5.16 16.61
N ILE A 154 -6.95 -4.00 16.02
CA ILE A 154 -7.90 -3.16 15.28
C ILE A 154 -8.63 -3.91 14.16
N MET A 155 -8.02 -4.93 13.57
CA MET A 155 -8.61 -5.67 12.45
C MET A 155 -9.78 -6.56 12.89
N LYS A 156 -9.96 -6.79 14.19
CA LYS A 156 -11.14 -7.49 14.74
C LYS A 156 -12.39 -6.60 14.78
N GLU A 157 -12.20 -5.29 14.79
CA GLU A 157 -13.28 -4.29 14.83
C GLU A 157 -13.82 -3.96 13.43
N VAL A 158 -13.06 -4.30 12.38
CA VAL A 158 -13.42 -4.00 10.98
C VAL A 158 -14.23 -5.15 10.40
N SER A 159 -15.53 -4.92 10.21
CA SER A 159 -16.45 -5.83 9.51
C SER A 159 -16.03 -6.11 8.06
#